data_AF-A0A956KUL6-F1
#
_entry.id   AF-A0A956KUL6-F1
#
_cell.length_a   1.000
_cell.length_b   1.000
_cell.length_c   1.000
_cell.angle_alpha   90.00
_cell.angle_beta   90.00
_cell.angle_gamma   90.00
#
_symmetry.space_group_name_H-M   'P 1'
#
loop_
_entity.id
_entity.type
_entity.pdbx_description
1 polymer ?
#
loop_
_entity_poly.entity_id
_entity_poly.type
_entity_poly.pdbx_seq_one_letter_code
_entity_poly.pdbx_strand_id
1 'polypeptide(L)'
;MLIACPECAHEVSDRAVACPKCGFPIAEQVAQQQAAARAEAERSSRALTDAKTDCQPCEGRGFRMFQWTDDDGREASGFTWCERCHETGQLPVVRSDGGFFAVAVDHVEAFVAGTLGPDSPHVTALGAEPPPPPSYPPPGRTDDSTS
;
A
#
# COMPACT_ATOMS: atom_id res chain seq x y z
N MET A 1 -2.95 -32.78 -7.69
CA MET A 1 -3.16 -32.82 -9.15
C MET A 1 -1.89 -33.35 -9.81
N LEU A 2 -1.94 -33.84 -11.06
CA LEU A 2 -0.72 -34.12 -11.82
C LEU A 2 -0.34 -32.90 -12.66
N ILE A 3 0.95 -32.57 -12.68
CA ILE A 3 1.53 -31.50 -13.47
C ILE A 3 2.66 -32.05 -14.33
N ALA A 4 2.93 -31.40 -15.46
CA ALA A 4 4.10 -31.71 -16.26
C ALA A 4 5.35 -31.10 -15.61
N CYS A 5 6.39 -31.90 -15.43
CA CYS A 5 7.70 -31.39 -15.02
C CYS A 5 8.20 -30.37 -16.07
N PRO A 6 8.56 -29.13 -15.68
CA PRO A 6 8.99 -28.10 -16.63
C PRO A 6 10.24 -28.47 -17.44
N GLU A 7 11.10 -29.30 -16.88
CA GLU A 7 12.37 -29.72 -17.50
C GLU A 7 12.21 -30.91 -18.46
N CYS A 8 11.46 -31.94 -18.05
CA CYS A 8 11.46 -33.23 -18.76
C CYS A 8 10.07 -33.69 -19.22
N ALA A 9 9.05 -32.86 -19.01
CA ALA A 9 7.64 -33.08 -19.34
C ALA A 9 7.01 -34.35 -18.74
N HIS A 10 7.70 -35.04 -17.83
CA HIS A 10 7.13 -36.20 -17.13
C HIS A 10 6.01 -35.75 -16.18
N GLU A 11 4.91 -36.49 -16.17
CA GLU A 11 3.80 -36.25 -15.26
C GLU A 11 4.21 -36.59 -13.82
N VAL A 12 4.09 -35.60 -12.95
CA VAL A 12 4.46 -35.70 -11.54
C VAL A 12 3.38 -35.07 -10.69
N SER A 13 3.26 -35.50 -9.44
CA SER A 13 2.35 -34.88 -8.48
C SER A 13 2.77 -33.43 -8.20
N ASP A 14 1.81 -32.51 -8.08
CA ASP A 14 2.02 -31.15 -7.57
C ASP A 14 2.54 -31.10 -6.13
N ARG A 15 2.48 -32.23 -5.41
CA ARG A 15 3.03 -32.40 -4.05
C ARG A 15 4.38 -33.12 -4.02
N ALA A 16 4.95 -33.48 -5.18
CA ALA A 16 6.25 -34.12 -5.24
C ALA A 16 7.35 -33.13 -4.80
N VAL A 17 8.30 -33.61 -3.99
CA VAL A 17 9.48 -32.80 -3.61
C VAL A 17 10.33 -32.48 -4.83
N ALA A 18 10.61 -33.50 -5.63
CA ALA A 18 11.35 -33.40 -6.89
C ALA A 18 10.78 -34.34 -7.94
N CYS A 19 11.07 -34.08 -9.21
CA CYS A 19 10.72 -34.97 -10.31
C CYS A 19 11.54 -36.26 -10.18
N PRO A 20 10.91 -37.45 -10.11
CA PRO A 20 11.63 -38.71 -9.97
C PRO A 20 12.45 -39.09 -11.21
N LYS A 21 12.16 -38.47 -12.37
CA LYS A 21 12.84 -38.75 -13.64
C LYS A 21 14.12 -37.93 -13.84
N CYS A 22 14.12 -36.65 -13.45
CA CYS A 22 15.23 -35.74 -13.72
C CYS A 22 15.79 -35.01 -12.49
N GLY A 23 15.14 -35.13 -11.33
CA GLY A 23 15.58 -34.47 -10.09
C GLY A 23 15.13 -33.01 -9.93
N PHE A 24 14.39 -32.42 -10.89
CA PHE A 24 13.93 -31.03 -10.81
C PHE A 24 13.08 -30.75 -9.54
N PRO A 25 13.32 -29.65 -8.78
CA PRO A 25 12.65 -29.37 -7.52
C PRO A 25 11.19 -28.88 -7.72
N ILE A 26 10.26 -29.82 -7.83
CA ILE A 26 8.84 -29.54 -8.08
C ILE A 26 8.20 -28.72 -6.96
N ALA A 27 8.51 -29.03 -5.69
CA ALA A 27 7.91 -28.33 -4.55
C ALA A 27 8.25 -26.82 -4.55
N GLU A 28 9.50 -26.46 -4.89
CA GLU A 28 9.92 -25.06 -4.97
C GLU A 28 9.20 -24.33 -6.11
N GLN A 29 9.10 -24.96 -7.28
CA GLN A 29 8.41 -24.38 -8.43
C GLN A 29 6.92 -24.15 -8.15
N VAL A 30 6.23 -25.13 -7.54
CA VAL A 30 4.81 -25.00 -7.20
C VAL A 30 4.62 -23.91 -6.15
N ALA A 31 5.48 -23.82 -5.13
CA ALA A 31 5.41 -22.77 -4.13
C ALA A 31 5.59 -21.37 -4.76
N GLN A 32 6.55 -21.21 -5.68
CA GLN A 32 6.76 -19.95 -6.41
C GLN A 32 5.55 -19.57 -7.27
N GLN A 33 4.98 -20.53 -8.01
CA GLN A 33 3.78 -20.29 -8.82
C GLN A 33 2.58 -19.89 -7.98
N GLN A 34 2.37 -20.57 -6.83
CA GLN A 34 1.30 -20.23 -5.90
C GLN A 34 1.50 -18.84 -5.29
N ALA A 35 2.73 -18.50 -4.90
CA ALA A 35 3.05 -17.17 -4.38
C ALA A 35 2.80 -16.08 -5.42
N ALA A 36 3.22 -16.29 -6.67
CA ALA A 36 2.99 -15.35 -7.77
C ALA A 36 1.49 -15.20 -8.08
N ALA A 37 0.74 -16.29 -8.15
CA ALA A 37 -0.69 -16.26 -8.36
C ALA A 37 -1.43 -15.52 -7.22
N ARG A 38 -1.01 -15.72 -5.97
CA ARG A 38 -1.59 -15.04 -4.82
C ARG A 38 -1.27 -13.54 -4.81
N ALA A 39 -0.05 -13.16 -5.18
CA ALA A 39 0.33 -11.75 -5.33
C ALA A 39 -0.46 -11.07 -6.45
N GLU A 40 -0.68 -11.76 -7.57
CA GLU A 40 -1.50 -11.22 -8.66
C GLU A 40 -2.98 -11.13 -8.28
N ALA A 41 -3.53 -12.11 -7.58
CA ALA A 41 -4.89 -12.06 -7.06
C ALA A 41 -5.09 -10.87 -6.09
N GLU A 42 -4.15 -10.67 -5.16
CA GLU A 42 -4.18 -9.50 -4.27
C GLU A 42 -4.14 -8.20 -5.07
N ARG A 43 -3.18 -8.06 -5.99
CA ARG A 43 -3.03 -6.87 -6.83
C ARG A 43 -4.29 -6.57 -7.64
N SER A 44 -4.84 -7.59 -8.31
CA SER A 44 -6.04 -7.45 -9.14
C SER A 44 -7.32 -7.17 -8.35
N SER A 45 -7.33 -7.49 -7.05
CA SER A 45 -8.44 -7.15 -6.14
C SER A 45 -8.41 -5.69 -5.64
N ARG A 46 -7.36 -4.92 -5.96
CA ARG A 46 -7.21 -3.55 -5.45
C ARG A 46 -8.26 -2.61 -6.02
N ALA A 47 -8.91 -1.86 -5.13
CA ALA A 47 -9.92 -0.86 -5.49
C ALA A 47 -9.83 0.36 -4.59
N LEU A 48 -9.81 1.55 -5.20
CA LEU A 48 -9.99 2.80 -4.48
C LEU A 48 -11.39 2.82 -3.83
N THR A 49 -11.45 3.24 -2.58
CA THR A 49 -12.70 3.42 -1.84
C THR A 49 -13.04 4.91 -1.70
N ASP A 50 -14.26 5.22 -1.31
CA ASP A 50 -14.67 6.59 -0.95
C ASP A 50 -14.12 7.04 0.42
N ALA A 51 -13.50 6.12 1.17
CA ALA A 51 -12.96 6.41 2.49
C ALA A 51 -11.62 7.15 2.41
N LYS A 52 -11.39 7.98 3.43
CA LYS A 52 -10.10 8.61 3.72
C LYS A 52 -9.69 8.28 5.15
N THR A 53 -8.41 8.39 5.44
CA THR A 53 -7.88 8.29 6.80
C THR A 53 -6.82 9.35 7.04
N ASP A 54 -6.43 9.58 8.29
CA ASP A 54 -5.42 10.57 8.61
C ASP A 54 -4.06 10.19 8.02
N CYS A 55 -3.40 11.18 7.40
CA CYS A 55 -2.03 11.04 6.95
C CYS A 55 -1.11 10.89 8.16
N GLN A 56 -0.67 9.66 8.44
CA GLN A 56 0.17 9.36 9.60
C GLN A 56 1.42 10.26 9.70
N PRO A 57 2.16 10.57 8.60
CA PRO A 57 3.31 11.46 8.69
C PRO A 57 3.05 12.87 9.22
N CYS A 58 1.85 13.42 9.00
CA CYS A 58 1.47 14.74 9.54
C CYS A 58 0.38 14.65 10.62
N GLU A 59 -0.03 13.44 11.01
CA GLU A 59 -1.08 13.17 11.99
C GLU A 59 -2.38 13.96 11.70
N GLY A 60 -2.81 13.96 10.44
CA GLY A 60 -4.04 14.69 10.06
C GLY A 60 -3.88 16.21 9.88
N ARG A 61 -2.72 16.80 10.19
CA ARG A 61 -2.55 18.27 10.19
C ARG A 61 -2.36 18.91 8.81
N GLY A 62 -1.92 18.15 7.81
CA GLY A 62 -1.52 18.70 6.50
C GLY A 62 -0.12 19.31 6.48
N PHE A 63 0.53 19.47 7.63
CA PHE A 63 1.90 19.97 7.76
C PHE A 63 2.65 19.26 8.89
N ARG A 64 3.98 19.31 8.84
CA ARG A 64 4.86 18.79 9.88
C ARG A 64 5.58 19.94 10.56
N MET A 65 5.54 19.95 11.88
CA MET A 65 6.36 20.83 12.70
C MET A 65 7.77 20.27 12.81
N PHE A 66 8.76 21.14 12.81
CA PHE A 66 10.14 20.80 13.14
C PHE A 66 10.73 21.87 14.06
N GLN A 67 11.65 21.45 14.90
CA GLN A 67 12.38 22.31 15.83
C GLN A 67 13.85 22.33 15.44
N TRP A 68 14.50 23.47 15.61
CA TRP A 68 15.94 23.63 15.45
C TRP A 68 16.47 24.64 16.48
N THR A 69 17.79 24.69 16.61
CA THR A 69 18.46 25.71 17.42
C THR A 69 19.07 26.74 16.48
N ASP A 70 18.80 28.02 16.71
CA ASP A 70 19.39 29.12 15.93
C ASP A 70 20.86 29.37 16.31
N ASP A 71 21.52 30.26 15.57
CA ASP A 71 22.93 30.62 15.79
C ASP A 71 23.18 31.27 17.17
N ASP A 72 22.14 31.80 17.81
CA ASP A 72 22.17 32.39 19.16
C ASP A 72 21.90 31.36 20.27
N GLY A 73 21.73 30.08 19.92
CA GLY A 73 21.43 29.01 20.87
C GLY A 73 19.98 28.99 21.36
N ARG A 74 19.06 29.72 20.71
CA ARG A 74 17.63 29.71 21.04
C ARG A 74 16.92 28.58 20.31
N GLU A 75 15.95 27.98 20.98
CA GLU A 75 15.06 27.01 20.35
C GLU A 75 14.05 27.73 19.45
N ALA A 76 14.05 27.37 18.18
CA ALA A 76 13.13 27.86 17.18
C ALA A 76 12.29 26.70 16.62
N SER A 77 11.11 27.03 16.12
CA SER A 77 10.21 26.07 15.49
C SER A 77 9.64 26.63 14.21
N GLY A 78 9.26 25.72 13.32
CA GLY A 78 8.73 26.03 12.00
C GLY A 78 7.94 24.85 11.48
N PHE A 79 7.37 25.03 10.29
CA PHE A 79 6.56 24.01 9.67
C PHE A 79 6.91 23.85 8.19
N THR A 80 6.63 22.66 7.67
CA THR A 80 6.64 22.39 6.23
C THR A 80 5.34 21.69 5.85
N TRP A 81 4.84 22.01 4.66
CA TRP A 81 3.65 21.38 4.09
C TRP A 81 3.90 19.90 3.82
N CYS A 82 2.88 19.07 4.05
CA CYS A 82 3.01 17.63 3.88
C CYS A 82 2.76 17.25 2.41
N GLU A 83 3.85 16.91 1.71
CA GLU A 83 3.81 16.43 0.32
C GLU A 83 3.12 15.08 0.16
N ARG A 84 2.95 14.29 1.23
CA ARG A 84 2.29 12.99 1.11
C ARG A 84 0.78 13.11 0.91
N CYS A 85 0.16 14.04 1.63
CA CYS A 85 -1.28 14.28 1.58
C CYS A 85 -1.65 15.58 0.85
N HIS A 86 -0.66 16.28 0.27
CA HIS A 86 -0.83 17.59 -0.37
C HIS A 86 -1.63 18.55 0.51
N GLU A 87 -1.14 18.74 1.74
CA GLU A 87 -1.69 19.72 2.69
C GLU A 87 -3.10 19.41 3.22
N THR A 88 -3.75 18.35 2.72
CA THR A 88 -5.12 17.99 3.13
C THR A 88 -5.18 17.35 4.51
N GLY A 89 -4.06 16.80 4.98
CA GLY A 89 -4.03 15.97 6.20
C GLY A 89 -4.59 14.56 6.01
N GLN A 90 -5.18 14.24 4.85
CA GLN A 90 -5.94 13.01 4.65
C GLN A 90 -5.36 12.20 3.48
N LEU A 91 -5.38 10.89 3.60
CA LEU A 91 -4.96 9.96 2.54
C LEU A 91 -6.14 9.15 2.02
N PRO A 92 -6.27 9.00 0.69
CA PRO A 92 -7.17 8.03 0.09
C PRO A 92 -6.91 6.60 0.59
N VAL A 93 -7.99 5.84 0.76
CA VAL A 93 -7.93 4.44 1.20
C VAL A 93 -8.20 3.50 0.02
N VAL A 94 -7.26 2.59 -0.22
CA VAL A 94 -7.40 1.49 -1.20
C VAL A 94 -7.64 0.19 -0.44
N ARG A 95 -8.65 -0.57 -0.86
CA ARG A 95 -8.96 -1.93 -0.39
C ARG A 95 -8.29 -2.95 -1.30
N SER A 96 -7.92 -4.10 -0.75
CA SER A 96 -7.59 -5.35 -1.46
C SER A 96 -8.10 -6.55 -0.65
N ASP A 97 -7.97 -7.76 -1.20
CA ASP A 97 -8.16 -9.01 -0.46
C ASP A 97 -7.14 -9.20 0.68
N GLY A 98 -6.00 -8.50 0.61
CA GLY A 98 -4.97 -8.47 1.65
C GLY A 98 -5.21 -7.46 2.77
N GLY A 99 -6.23 -6.59 2.66
CA GLY A 99 -6.55 -5.54 3.63
C GLY A 99 -6.62 -4.14 3.02
N PHE A 100 -6.51 -3.13 3.87
CA PHE A 100 -6.64 -1.71 3.54
C PHE A 100 -5.28 -1.00 3.55
N PHE A 101 -5.13 0.00 2.67
CA PHE A 101 -3.93 0.79 2.50
C PHE A 101 -4.25 2.28 2.43
N ALA A 102 -3.48 3.11 3.14
CA ALA A 102 -3.45 4.55 2.91
C ALA A 102 -2.37 4.87 1.87
N VAL A 103 -2.75 5.56 0.80
CA VAL A 103 -1.86 5.84 -0.33
C VAL A 103 -1.70 7.34 -0.50
N ALA A 104 -0.48 7.82 -0.75
CA ALA A 104 -0.23 9.21 -1.12
C ALA A 104 -1.08 9.61 -2.33
N VAL A 105 -1.59 10.85 -2.33
CA VAL A 105 -2.63 11.30 -3.27
C VAL A 105 -2.23 11.05 -4.73
N ASP A 106 -1.00 11.39 -5.10
CA ASP A 106 -0.48 11.24 -6.47
C ASP A 106 -0.15 9.80 -6.88
N HIS A 107 -0.21 8.86 -5.94
CA HIS A 107 0.22 7.47 -6.14
C HIS A 107 -0.93 6.47 -6.12
N VAL A 108 -2.17 6.94 -5.92
CA VAL A 108 -3.37 6.08 -5.87
C VAL A 108 -3.53 5.28 -7.14
N GLU A 109 -3.49 5.93 -8.31
CA GLU A 109 -3.68 5.25 -9.59
C GLU A 109 -2.61 4.19 -9.84
N ALA A 110 -1.35 4.50 -9.56
CA ALA A 110 -0.24 3.57 -9.71
C ALA A 110 -0.38 2.35 -8.77
N PHE A 111 -0.85 2.56 -7.54
CA PHE A 111 -1.06 1.48 -6.58
C PHE A 111 -2.24 0.57 -6.96
N VAL A 112 -3.36 1.15 -7.42
CA VAL A 112 -4.53 0.42 -7.92
C VAL A 112 -4.18 -0.35 -9.20
N ALA A 113 -3.44 0.27 -10.12
CA ALA A 113 -2.97 -0.39 -11.35
C ALA A 113 -1.88 -1.45 -11.09
N GLY A 114 -1.36 -1.53 -9.86
CA GLY A 114 -0.35 -2.52 -9.47
C GLY A 114 1.07 -2.22 -9.96
N THR A 115 1.32 -1.03 -10.53
CA THR A 115 2.65 -0.55 -10.90
C THR A 115 3.42 -0.01 -9.70
N LEU A 116 2.72 0.30 -8.60
CA LEU A 116 3.30 0.59 -7.28
C LEU A 116 3.03 -0.56 -6.29
N GLY A 117 4.09 -1.02 -5.63
CA GLY A 117 4.03 -2.08 -4.62
C GLY A 117 3.64 -1.56 -3.23
N PRO A 118 3.19 -2.46 -2.32
CA PRO A 118 2.82 -2.11 -0.94
C PRO A 118 4.02 -1.69 -0.08
N ASP A 119 5.24 -2.07 -0.46
CA ASP A 119 6.49 -1.68 0.24
C ASP A 119 6.97 -0.26 -0.15
N SER A 120 6.23 0.45 -1.00
CA SER A 120 6.55 1.82 -1.38
C SER A 120 6.46 2.77 -0.18
N PRO A 121 7.36 3.78 -0.04
CA PRO A 121 7.24 4.79 1.01
C PRO A 121 5.95 5.64 0.91
N HIS A 122 5.26 5.59 -0.24
CA HIS A 122 4.01 6.31 -0.47
C HIS A 122 2.77 5.51 -0.03
N VAL A 123 2.93 4.25 0.39
CA VAL A 123 1.86 3.34 0.79
C VAL A 123 2.04 2.97 2.28
N THR A 124 0.96 2.94 3.03
CA THR A 124 0.94 2.41 4.40
C THR A 124 -0.14 1.34 4.50
N ALA A 125 0.21 0.13 4.92
CA ALA A 125 -0.76 -0.90 5.29
C ALA A 125 -1.49 -0.52 6.60
N LEU A 126 -2.82 -0.60 6.59
CA LEU A 126 -3.70 -0.24 7.71
C LEU A 126 -4.23 -1.48 8.45
N GLY A 127 -4.16 -2.66 7.83
CA GLY A 127 -4.65 -3.92 8.39
C GLY A 127 -5.85 -4.48 7.64
N ALA A 128 -6.50 -5.48 8.23
CA ALA A 128 -7.61 -6.20 7.60
C ALA A 128 -8.96 -5.47 7.71
N GLU A 129 -9.10 -4.56 8.67
CA GLU A 129 -10.32 -3.80 8.92
C GLU A 129 -10.22 -2.41 8.29
N PRO A 130 -11.37 -1.81 7.88
CA PRO A 130 -11.37 -0.46 7.35
C PRO A 130 -10.86 0.51 8.43
N PRO A 131 -10.02 1.49 8.06
CA PRO A 131 -9.49 2.44 9.03
C PRO A 131 -10.60 3.32 9.61
N PRO A 132 -10.38 3.94 10.80
CA PRO A 132 -11.26 4.98 11.27
C PRO A 132 -11.28 6.16 10.30
N PRO A 133 -12.39 6.92 10.27
CA PRO A 133 -12.46 8.16 9.50
C PRO A 133 -11.41 9.16 10.01
N PRO A 134 -11.03 10.17 9.20
CA PRO A 134 -10.08 11.19 9.61
C PRO A 134 -10.52 11.89 10.89
N SER A 135 -9.58 12.18 11.79
CA SER A 135 -9.86 12.82 13.09
C SER A 135 -10.37 14.24 12.94
N TYR A 136 -10.02 14.91 11.84
CA TYR A 136 -10.50 16.23 11.48
C TYR A 136 -11.26 16.19 10.16
N PRO A 137 -12.44 16.84 10.06
CA PRO A 137 -13.11 17.01 8.79
C PRO A 137 -12.17 17.76 7.84
N PRO A 138 -12.21 17.46 6.52
CA PRO A 138 -11.43 18.23 5.56
C PRO A 138 -11.78 19.72 5.75
N PRO A 139 -10.80 20.64 5.69
CA PRO A 139 -11.09 22.06 5.82
C PRO A 139 -12.21 22.39 4.84
N GLY A 140 -13.38 22.76 5.39
CA GLY A 140 -14.58 22.95 4.60
C GLY A 140 -14.28 23.97 3.52
N ARG A 141 -14.66 23.67 2.27
CA ARG A 141 -14.97 24.76 1.33
C ARG A 141 -15.94 25.66 2.09
N THR A 142 -15.52 26.89 2.38
CA THR A 142 -16.51 27.95 2.58
C THR A 142 -17.21 28.06 1.25
N ASP A 143 -18.33 27.37 1.11
CA ASP A 143 -19.29 27.67 0.07
C ASP A 143 -19.71 29.11 0.35
N ASP A 144 -19.12 30.04 -0.39
CA ASP A 144 -19.54 31.43 -0.47
C ASP A 144 -20.95 31.43 -1.08
N SER A 145 -21.93 31.12 -0.24
CA SER A 145 -23.34 31.32 -0.53
C SER A 145 -23.67 32.72 -0.05
N THR A 146 -23.57 33.65 -0.99
CA THR A 146 -24.20 34.97 -0.91
C THR A 146 -25.59 34.89 -0.27
N SER A 147 -25.82 35.61 0.82
CA SER A 147 -27.09 36.27 1.19
C SER A 147 -26.87 37.28 2.31
#